data_AF-A0A1F6B0S2-F1
#
_entry.id   AF-A0A1F6B0S2-F1
#
_cell.length_a   1.000
_cell.length_b   1.000
_cell.length_c   1.000
_cell.angle_alpha   90.00
_cell.angle_beta   90.00
_cell.angle_gamma   90.00
#
_symmetry.space_group_name_H-M   'P 1'
#
loop_
_entity.id
_entity.type
_entity.pdbx_description
1 polymer ?
#
loop_
_entity_poly.entity_id
_entity_poly.type
_entity_poly.pdbx_seq_one_letter_code
_entity_poly.pdbx_strand_id
1 'polypeptide(L)'
;MRRSVARIKGIGFIFWHARHELYHLTLGLLWAWFLRERWHEFNGRWIWLSLFASLLPDVDHLLYFLTYGKRDTYSRRVLGLLRSGEWRNLALFMENGHKNQTGLASHNYYFMAILLGSGFVSSFIEWRVGVILFGAMFIHYIFDIADDLFMLGHINNNWRRWGRER
;
A
#
# COMPACT_ATOMS: atom_id res chain seq x y z
N MET A 1 -18.93 -31.78 -7.72
CA MET A 1 -19.25 -30.89 -6.57
C MET A 1 -18.05 -30.20 -5.87
N ARG A 2 -16.79 -30.36 -6.30
CA ARG A 2 -15.63 -29.75 -5.59
C ARG A 2 -15.31 -28.28 -5.93
N ARG A 3 -15.83 -27.73 -7.03
CA ARG A 3 -15.51 -26.35 -7.48
C ARG A 3 -16.25 -25.23 -6.72
N SER A 4 -17.47 -25.46 -6.22
CA SER A 4 -18.25 -24.40 -5.53
C SER A 4 -17.74 -24.13 -4.11
N VAL A 5 -17.25 -25.16 -3.42
CA VAL A 5 -16.72 -25.05 -2.05
C VAL A 5 -15.37 -24.31 -2.00
N ALA A 6 -14.57 -24.35 -3.07
CA ALA A 6 -13.34 -23.57 -3.17
C ALA A 6 -13.59 -22.06 -3.34
N ARG A 7 -14.69 -21.67 -4.02
CA ARG A 7 -15.08 -20.26 -4.20
C ARG A 7 -15.50 -19.56 -2.91
N ILE A 8 -16.13 -20.28 -1.98
CA ILE A 8 -16.57 -19.73 -0.68
C ILE A 8 -15.36 -19.49 0.26
N LYS A 9 -14.23 -20.15 0.01
CA LYS A 9 -13.08 -20.21 0.95
C LYS A 9 -11.97 -19.19 0.72
N GLY A 10 -11.92 -18.53 -0.44
CA GLY A 10 -11.00 -17.41 -0.72
C GLY A 10 -11.52 -16.04 -0.26
N ILE A 11 -12.75 -15.99 0.24
CA ILE A 11 -13.47 -14.76 0.59
C ILE A 11 -12.80 -14.00 1.75
N GLY A 12 -12.21 -14.70 2.72
CA GLY A 12 -11.55 -14.05 3.87
C GLY A 12 -10.36 -13.17 3.47
N PHE A 13 -9.51 -13.66 2.55
CA PHE A 13 -8.40 -12.87 2.00
C PHE A 13 -8.90 -11.63 1.27
N ILE A 14 -9.96 -11.79 0.45
CA ILE A 14 -10.57 -10.70 -0.29
C ILE A 14 -11.09 -9.64 0.68
N PHE A 15 -11.79 -10.03 1.75
CA PHE A 15 -12.29 -9.06 2.74
C PHE A 15 -11.17 -8.37 3.52
N TRP A 16 -10.15 -9.11 3.94
CA TRP A 16 -9.02 -8.52 4.67
C TRP A 16 -8.27 -7.49 3.81
N HIS A 17 -7.91 -7.88 2.58
CA HIS A 17 -7.22 -6.99 1.65
C HIS A 17 -8.12 -5.82 1.24
N ALA A 18 -9.38 -6.08 0.85
CA ALA A 18 -10.32 -5.02 0.51
C ALA A 18 -10.56 -4.02 1.65
N ARG A 19 -10.53 -4.46 2.91
CA ARG A 19 -10.61 -3.55 4.06
C ARG A 19 -9.39 -2.63 4.14
N HIS A 20 -8.18 -3.16 3.93
CA HIS A 20 -6.95 -2.37 3.92
C HIS A 20 -6.96 -1.35 2.77
N GLU A 21 -7.27 -1.78 1.55
CA GLU A 21 -7.43 -0.90 0.39
C GLU A 21 -8.50 0.19 0.61
N LEU A 22 -9.61 -0.17 1.28
CA LEU A 22 -10.67 0.78 1.60
C LEU A 22 -10.20 1.86 2.58
N TYR A 23 -9.31 1.54 3.53
CA TYR A 23 -8.72 2.56 4.39
C TYR A 23 -7.88 3.55 3.57
N HIS A 24 -7.05 3.04 2.66
CA HIS A 24 -6.25 3.90 1.77
C HIS A 24 -7.11 4.79 0.87
N LEU A 25 -8.17 4.24 0.28
CA LEU A 25 -9.12 5.04 -0.50
C LEU A 25 -9.82 6.11 0.35
N THR A 26 -10.20 5.76 1.58
CA THR A 26 -10.82 6.72 2.51
C THR A 26 -9.85 7.85 2.85
N LEU A 27 -8.58 7.54 3.09
CA LEU A 27 -7.53 8.54 3.30
C LEU A 27 -7.30 9.42 2.06
N GLY A 28 -7.33 8.83 0.85
CA GLY A 28 -7.29 9.56 -0.41
C GLY A 28 -8.47 10.54 -0.55
N LEU A 29 -9.68 10.14 -0.15
CA LEU A 29 -10.85 11.03 -0.11
C LEU A 29 -10.69 12.16 0.91
N LEU A 30 -10.21 11.85 2.12
CA LEU A 30 -9.97 12.85 3.15
C LEU A 30 -8.92 13.88 2.70
N TRP A 31 -7.88 13.43 2.00
CA TRP A 31 -6.88 14.32 1.40
C TRP A 31 -7.48 15.21 0.30
N ALA A 32 -8.26 14.64 -0.61
CA ALA A 32 -8.94 15.40 -1.65
C ALA A 32 -9.92 16.42 -1.05
N TRP A 33 -10.63 16.06 0.02
CA TRP A 33 -11.51 16.96 0.75
C TRP A 33 -10.74 18.11 1.40
N PHE A 34 -9.62 17.83 2.07
CA PHE A 34 -8.74 18.86 2.63
C PHE A 34 -8.27 19.85 1.55
N LEU A 35 -7.83 19.34 0.40
CA LEU A 35 -7.37 20.19 -0.71
C LEU A 35 -8.50 21.02 -1.33
N ARG A 36 -9.72 20.46 -1.41
CA ARG A 36 -10.92 21.21 -1.82
C ARG A 36 -11.14 22.42 -0.90
N GLU A 37 -11.12 22.21 0.41
CA GLU A 37 -11.30 23.33 1.37
C GLU A 37 -10.16 24.35 1.25
N ARG A 38 -8.91 23.88 1.07
CA ARG A 38 -7.73 24.74 0.95
C ARG A 38 -7.70 25.58 -0.34
N TRP A 39 -8.21 25.04 -1.44
CA TRP A 39 -8.23 25.71 -2.75
C TRP A 39 -9.58 26.34 -3.10
N HIS A 40 -10.60 26.13 -2.27
CA HIS A 40 -11.98 26.56 -2.49
C HIS A 40 -12.55 26.13 -3.85
N GLU A 41 -12.14 24.96 -4.33
CA GLU A 41 -12.51 24.43 -5.65
C GLU A 41 -12.93 22.97 -5.54
N PHE A 42 -14.10 22.64 -6.10
CA PHE A 42 -14.50 21.25 -6.28
C PHE A 42 -14.11 20.76 -7.67
N ASN A 43 -13.22 19.77 -7.72
CA ASN A 43 -12.73 19.21 -8.98
C ASN A 43 -12.72 17.67 -8.92
N GLY A 44 -13.66 17.05 -9.62
CA GLY A 44 -13.78 15.58 -9.64
C GLY A 44 -12.52 14.86 -10.15
N ARG A 45 -11.74 15.50 -11.03
CA ARG A 45 -10.48 14.92 -11.53
C ARG A 45 -9.43 14.80 -10.43
N TRP A 46 -9.40 15.76 -9.50
CA TRP A 46 -8.49 15.72 -8.36
C TRP A 46 -8.88 14.68 -7.32
N ILE A 47 -10.19 14.47 -7.13
CA ILE A 47 -10.69 13.38 -6.27
C ILE A 47 -10.23 12.04 -6.85
N TRP A 48 -10.46 11.81 -8.14
CA TRP A 48 -10.00 10.58 -8.81
C TRP A 48 -8.49 10.43 -8.72
N LEU A 49 -7.72 11.50 -8.98
CA LEU A 49 -6.27 11.47 -8.87
C LEU A 49 -5.82 11.08 -7.46
N SER A 50 -6.44 11.64 -6.42
CA SER A 50 -6.13 11.32 -5.03
C SER A 50 -6.40 9.85 -4.70
N LEU A 51 -7.54 9.31 -5.16
CA LEU A 51 -7.90 7.90 -5.01
C LEU A 51 -6.92 6.96 -5.73
N PHE A 52 -6.53 7.29 -6.96
CA PHE A 52 -5.53 6.48 -7.68
C PHE A 52 -4.17 6.57 -7.00
N ALA A 53 -3.75 7.78 -6.59
CA ALA A 53 -2.48 8.00 -5.94
C ALA A 53 -2.39 7.31 -4.57
N SER A 54 -3.50 7.19 -3.82
CA SER A 54 -3.52 6.44 -2.55
C SER A 54 -3.32 4.94 -2.72
N LEU A 55 -3.52 4.38 -3.92
CA LEU A 55 -3.29 2.96 -4.23
C LEU A 55 -1.97 2.69 -4.95
N LEU A 56 -1.31 3.73 -5.48
CA LEU A 56 -0.02 3.57 -6.17
C LEU A 56 1.06 2.92 -5.29
N PRO A 57 1.18 3.23 -3.98
CA PRO A 57 2.12 2.55 -3.09
C PRO A 57 2.00 1.03 -3.08
N ASP A 58 0.78 0.49 -3.16
CA ASP A 58 0.54 -0.96 -3.13
C ASP A 58 1.05 -1.70 -4.37
N VAL A 59 1.25 -0.96 -5.47
CA VAL A 59 1.86 -1.51 -6.68
C VAL A 59 3.28 -2.04 -6.39
N ASP A 60 4.00 -1.47 -5.40
CA ASP A 60 5.33 -1.95 -4.98
C ASP A 60 5.26 -3.42 -4.48
N HIS A 61 4.17 -3.81 -3.81
CA HIS A 61 3.98 -5.20 -3.37
C HIS A 61 3.84 -6.15 -4.58
N LEU A 62 3.04 -5.78 -5.57
CA LEU A 62 2.89 -6.56 -6.80
C LEU A 62 4.22 -6.66 -7.55
N LEU A 63 4.93 -5.54 -7.69
CA LEU A 63 6.25 -5.49 -8.31
C LEU A 63 7.25 -6.36 -7.53
N TYR A 64 7.22 -6.33 -6.20
CA TYR A 64 8.07 -7.17 -5.35
C TYR A 64 7.90 -8.64 -5.69
N PHE A 65 6.67 -9.15 -5.65
CA PHE A 65 6.40 -10.57 -5.90
C PHE A 65 6.82 -11.01 -7.32
N LEU A 66 6.64 -10.13 -8.30
CA LEU A 66 6.87 -10.45 -9.71
C LEU A 66 8.32 -10.22 -10.18
N THR A 67 9.05 -9.31 -9.55
CA THR A 67 10.34 -8.84 -10.07
C THR A 67 11.49 -9.10 -9.09
N TYR A 68 11.82 -8.14 -8.22
CA TYR A 68 13.02 -8.20 -7.40
C TYR A 68 12.83 -9.15 -6.22
N GLY A 69 11.66 -9.18 -5.58
CA GLY A 69 11.35 -10.11 -4.49
C GLY A 69 11.09 -11.56 -4.91
N LYS A 70 11.08 -11.90 -6.21
CA LYS A 70 10.66 -13.24 -6.72
C LYS A 70 11.40 -14.45 -6.14
N ARG A 71 12.65 -14.26 -5.68
CA ARG A 71 13.49 -15.33 -5.11
C ARG A 71 13.40 -15.40 -3.59
N ASP A 72 12.76 -14.42 -2.95
CA ASP A 72 12.59 -14.41 -1.51
C ASP A 72 11.74 -15.60 -1.06
N THR A 73 12.02 -16.13 0.13
CA THR A 73 11.31 -17.26 0.72
C THR A 73 9.83 -16.92 0.90
N TYR A 74 9.52 -15.69 1.31
CA TYR A 74 8.15 -15.20 1.42
C TYR A 74 7.43 -15.23 0.06
N SER A 75 8.00 -14.59 -0.97
CA SER A 75 7.42 -14.57 -2.32
C SER A 75 7.25 -15.97 -2.92
N ARG A 76 8.25 -16.86 -2.76
CA ARG A 76 8.16 -18.25 -3.24
C ARG A 76 7.02 -19.00 -2.56
N ARG A 77 6.79 -18.77 -1.26
CA ARG A 77 5.70 -19.37 -0.51
C ARG A 77 4.34 -18.84 -0.97
N VAL A 78 4.19 -17.52 -1.12
CA VAL A 78 2.99 -16.87 -1.66
C VAL A 78 2.65 -17.43 -3.05
N LEU A 79 3.61 -17.40 -3.98
CA LEU A 79 3.42 -17.92 -5.34
C LEU A 79 3.13 -19.43 -5.38
N GLY A 80 3.74 -20.19 -4.48
CA GLY A 80 3.47 -21.62 -4.32
C GLY A 80 2.02 -21.89 -3.90
N LEU A 81 1.54 -21.20 -2.85
CA LEU A 81 0.17 -21.31 -2.34
C LEU A 81 -0.88 -20.81 -3.36
N LEU A 82 -0.54 -19.78 -4.13
CA LEU A 82 -1.36 -19.30 -5.26
C LEU A 82 -1.49 -20.37 -6.34
N ARG A 83 -0.38 -21.00 -6.76
CA ARG A 83 -0.38 -22.05 -7.79
C ARG A 83 -1.08 -23.33 -7.33
N SER A 84 -0.99 -23.69 -6.06
CA SER A 84 -1.68 -24.87 -5.50
C SER A 84 -3.16 -24.61 -5.21
N GLY A 85 -3.64 -23.37 -5.30
CA GLY A 85 -5.03 -23.01 -5.01
C GLY A 85 -5.40 -23.13 -3.52
N GLU A 86 -4.41 -23.08 -2.63
CA GLU A 86 -4.61 -23.18 -1.17
C GLU A 86 -5.00 -21.82 -0.56
N TRP A 87 -6.12 -21.26 -1.02
CA TRP A 87 -6.52 -19.88 -0.71
C TRP A 87 -6.61 -19.53 0.78
N ARG A 88 -7.01 -20.48 1.64
CA ARG A 88 -7.03 -20.27 3.10
C ARG A 88 -5.62 -20.15 3.68
N ASN A 89 -4.73 -21.06 3.29
CA ASN A 89 -3.35 -21.04 3.77
C ASN A 89 -2.64 -19.81 3.23
N LEU A 90 -2.93 -19.41 1.98
CA LEU A 90 -2.48 -18.14 1.42
C LEU A 90 -2.98 -16.95 2.24
N ALA A 91 -4.28 -16.89 2.53
CA ALA A 91 -4.89 -15.81 3.32
C ALA A 91 -4.19 -15.66 4.67
N LEU A 92 -4.11 -16.76 5.43
CA LEU A 92 -3.48 -16.78 6.75
C LEU A 92 -1.99 -16.47 6.68
N PHE A 93 -1.30 -16.96 5.65
CA PHE A 93 0.13 -16.69 5.47
C PHE A 93 0.40 -15.23 5.13
N MET A 94 -0.43 -14.62 4.28
CA MET A 94 -0.33 -13.20 3.95
C MET A 94 -0.71 -12.33 5.14
N GLU A 95 -1.83 -12.60 5.80
CA GLU A 95 -2.28 -11.86 6.99
C GLU A 95 -1.20 -11.80 8.08
N ASN A 96 -0.58 -12.95 8.40
CA ASN A 96 0.47 -13.01 9.44
C ASN A 96 1.86 -12.57 8.94
N GLY A 97 2.12 -12.63 7.64
CA GLY A 97 3.46 -12.49 7.07
C GLY A 97 3.73 -11.20 6.33
N HIS A 98 2.71 -10.51 5.81
CA HIS A 98 2.90 -9.33 4.94
C HIS A 98 3.61 -8.19 5.69
N LYS A 99 3.27 -7.96 6.97
CA LYS A 99 3.94 -6.97 7.82
C LYS A 99 5.38 -7.30 8.17
N ASN A 100 5.81 -8.55 8.00
CA ASN A 100 7.20 -8.97 8.23
C ASN A 100 8.04 -8.96 6.95
N GLN A 101 7.47 -8.51 5.83
CA GLN A 101 8.20 -8.36 4.58
C GLN A 101 9.11 -7.13 4.66
N THR A 102 10.43 -7.35 4.58
CA THR A 102 11.44 -6.30 4.82
C THR A 102 12.26 -5.93 3.57
N GLY A 103 11.67 -6.12 2.39
CA GLY A 103 12.36 -5.92 1.11
C GLY A 103 11.68 -4.96 0.14
N LEU A 104 10.64 -4.24 0.56
CA LEU A 104 9.89 -3.32 -0.30
C LEU A 104 10.70 -2.05 -0.58
N ALA A 105 10.70 -1.62 -1.84
CA ALA A 105 11.60 -0.56 -2.29
C ALA A 105 11.07 0.82 -1.93
N SER A 106 9.75 0.99 -1.89
CA SER A 106 9.12 2.28 -1.59
C SER A 106 8.74 2.45 -0.11
N HIS A 107 8.72 1.38 0.68
CA HIS A 107 8.27 1.40 2.07
C HIS A 107 9.41 1.75 3.03
N ASN A 108 10.00 2.93 2.84
CA ASN A 108 11.09 3.44 3.66
C ASN A 108 11.05 4.95 3.86
N TYR A 109 11.67 5.43 4.94
CA TYR A 109 11.68 6.84 5.29
C TYR A 109 12.35 7.74 4.26
N TYR A 110 13.32 7.22 3.50
CA TYR A 110 13.95 8.01 2.44
C TYR A 110 12.96 8.25 1.29
N PHE A 111 12.17 7.25 0.91
CA PHE A 111 11.12 7.42 -0.10
C PHE A 111 10.03 8.38 0.38
N MET A 112 9.61 8.28 1.64
CA MET A 112 8.68 9.24 2.25
C MET A 112 9.24 10.66 2.26
N ALA A 113 10.54 10.84 2.55
CA ALA A 113 11.19 12.15 2.49
C ALA A 113 11.19 12.73 1.07
N ILE A 114 11.41 11.88 0.05
CA ILE A 114 11.29 12.28 -1.36
C ILE A 114 9.86 12.71 -1.69
N LEU A 115 8.84 11.97 -1.25
CA LEU A 115 7.43 12.33 -1.46
C LEU A 115 7.07 13.65 -0.77
N LEU A 116 7.46 13.81 0.50
CA LEU A 116 7.21 15.03 1.26
C LEU A 116 7.91 16.24 0.62
N GLY A 117 9.18 16.08 0.25
CA GLY A 117 9.95 17.12 -0.45
C GLY A 117 9.34 17.48 -1.80
N SER A 118 8.93 16.47 -2.58
CA SER A 118 8.28 16.67 -3.87
C SER A 118 6.91 17.35 -3.73
N GLY A 119 6.12 16.97 -2.73
CA GLY A 119 4.85 17.62 -2.41
C GLY A 119 5.03 19.07 -1.96
N PHE A 120 6.07 19.34 -1.16
CA PHE A 120 6.43 20.68 -0.73
C PHE A 120 6.83 21.55 -1.93
N VAL A 121 7.80 21.10 -2.74
CA VAL A 121 8.22 21.82 -3.96
C VAL A 121 7.03 22.06 -4.89
N SER A 122 6.19 21.04 -5.11
CA SER A 122 4.97 21.17 -5.93
C SER A 122 4.03 22.26 -5.42
N SER A 123 3.95 22.45 -4.10
CA SER A 123 3.15 23.50 -3.49
C SER A 123 3.70 24.90 -3.77
N PHE A 124 5.04 25.09 -3.79
CA PHE A 124 5.66 26.39 -4.09
C PHE A 124 5.52 26.83 -5.54
N ILE A 125 5.54 25.87 -6.47
CA ILE A 125 5.40 26.15 -7.90
C ILE A 125 3.93 26.04 -8.38
N GLU A 126 2.99 25.95 -7.43
CA GLU A 126 1.54 25.81 -7.69
C GLU A 126 1.16 24.61 -8.58
N TRP A 127 1.99 23.57 -8.59
CA TRP A 127 1.72 22.34 -9.33
C TRP A 127 0.73 21.45 -8.56
N ARG A 128 -0.56 21.77 -8.66
CA ARG A 128 -1.65 21.11 -7.93
C ARG A 128 -1.68 19.59 -8.08
N VAL A 129 -1.39 19.08 -9.29
CA VAL A 129 -1.32 17.63 -9.56
C VAL A 129 -0.26 16.95 -8.70
N GLY A 130 0.93 17.56 -8.57
CA GLY A 130 2.00 17.05 -7.72
C GLY A 130 1.60 17.04 -6.23
N VAL A 131 0.95 18.11 -5.76
CA VAL A 131 0.46 18.20 -4.37
C VAL A 131 -0.54 17.08 -4.05
N ILE A 132 -1.49 16.81 -4.95
CA ILE A 132 -2.47 15.74 -4.79
C ILE A 132 -1.76 14.39 -4.75
N LEU A 133 -0.92 14.10 -5.76
CA LEU A 133 -0.30 12.81 -5.96
C LEU A 133 0.66 12.46 -4.82
N PHE A 134 1.62 13.33 -4.53
CA PHE A 134 2.62 13.06 -3.49
C PHE A 134 2.02 13.08 -2.09
N GLY A 135 1.04 13.97 -1.83
CA GLY A 135 0.34 14.02 -0.55
C GLY A 135 -0.47 12.76 -0.27
N ALA A 136 -1.22 12.25 -1.26
CA ALA A 136 -1.99 11.01 -1.12
C ALA A 136 -1.09 9.80 -0.84
N MET A 137 0.01 9.66 -1.60
CA MET A 137 1.00 8.59 -1.37
C MET A 137 1.68 8.71 -0.01
N PHE A 138 1.99 9.94 0.44
CA PHE A 138 2.62 10.16 1.73
C PHE A 138 1.68 9.76 2.88
N ILE A 139 0.39 10.14 2.80
CA ILE A 139 -0.61 9.79 3.81
C ILE A 139 -0.81 8.27 3.87
N HIS A 140 -0.82 7.58 2.73
CA HIS A 140 -0.82 6.11 2.68
C HIS A 140 0.31 5.53 3.52
N TYR A 141 1.56 5.96 3.30
CA TYR A 141 2.70 5.42 4.06
C TYR A 141 2.65 5.76 5.56
N ILE A 142 2.10 6.92 5.93
CA ILE A 142 1.88 7.26 7.33
C ILE A 142 0.89 6.28 7.98
N PHE A 143 -0.18 5.93 7.27
CA PHE A 143 -1.12 4.92 7.73
C PHE A 143 -0.45 3.55 7.89
N ASP A 144 0.35 3.11 6.92
CA ASP A 144 1.03 1.83 7.02
C ASP A 144 1.98 1.75 8.21
N ILE A 145 2.71 2.82 8.52
CA ILE A 145 3.55 2.89 9.73
C ILE A 145 2.70 2.81 11.00
N ALA A 146 1.56 3.50 11.03
CA ALA A 146 0.65 3.45 12.17
C ALA A 146 0.05 2.04 12.34
N ASP A 147 -0.28 1.38 11.23
CA ASP A 147 -0.78 0.01 11.20
C ASP A 147 0.30 -0.99 11.62
N ASP A 148 1.57 -0.78 11.25
CA ASP A 148 2.70 -1.57 11.76
C ASP A 148 2.81 -1.45 13.29
N LEU A 149 2.74 -0.23 13.83
CA LEU A 149 2.75 -0.02 15.28
C LEU A 149 1.59 -0.74 15.98
N PHE A 150 0.40 -0.70 15.38
CA PHE A 150 -0.78 -1.34 15.96
C PHE A 150 -0.73 -2.88 15.87
N MET A 151 -0.29 -3.43 14.74
CA MET A 151 -0.28 -4.88 14.49
C MET A 151 0.96 -5.58 15.05
N LEU A 152 2.13 -4.94 15.00
CA LEU A 152 3.42 -5.52 15.42
C LEU A 152 3.90 -5.00 16.79
N GLY A 153 3.34 -3.90 17.29
CA GLY A 153 3.85 -3.19 18.47
C GLY A 153 5.15 -2.40 18.21
N HIS A 154 5.65 -2.40 16.98
CA HIS A 154 6.86 -1.70 16.55
C HIS A 154 6.81 -1.42 15.05
N ILE A 155 7.64 -0.49 14.57
CA ILE A 155 7.73 -0.16 13.15
C ILE A 155 8.56 -1.24 12.43
N ASN A 156 8.08 -1.73 11.28
CA ASN A 156 8.80 -2.69 10.46
C ASN A 156 10.21 -2.17 10.10
N ASN A 157 11.23 -3.03 10.20
CA ASN A 157 12.63 -2.68 9.92
C ASN A 157 12.87 -2.18 8.48
N ASN A 158 12.01 -2.53 7.51
CA ASN A 158 12.05 -2.02 6.14
C ASN A 158 12.07 -0.49 6.12
N TRP A 159 11.32 0.15 7.03
CA TRP A 159 11.19 1.60 7.06
C TRP A 159 12.52 2.32 7.24
N ARG A 160 13.49 1.66 7.89
CA ARG A 160 14.79 2.22 8.27
C ARG A 160 15.87 2.03 7.21
N ARG A 161 15.58 1.39 6.08
CA ARG A 161 16.60 1.07 5.07
C ARG A 161 16.06 1.16 3.65
N TRP A 162 16.97 1.37 2.71
CA TRP A 162 16.67 1.17 1.31
C TRP A 162 17.07 -0.24 0.88
N GLY A 163 16.12 -1.01 0.33
CA GLY A 163 16.40 -2.36 -0.18
C GLY A 163 16.35 -3.47 0.87
N ARG A 164 16.95 -4.62 0.55
CA ARG A 164 16.75 -5.90 1.27
C ARG A 164 17.69 -6.09 2.45
N GLU A 165 17.24 -6.91 3.41
CA GLU A 165 18.12 -7.58 4.38
C GLU A 165 19.17 -8.38 3.62
N ARG A 166 20.44 -8.26 4.02
CA ARG A 166 21.50 -9.14 3.53
C ARG A 166 21.50 -10.44 4.30
#